data_AF-V5GKG8-F1
#
_entry.id   AF-V5GKG8-F1
#
_cell.length_a   1.000
_cell.length_b   1.000
_cell.length_c   1.000
_cell.angle_alpha   90.00
_cell.angle_beta   90.00
_cell.angle_gamma   90.00
#
_symmetry.space_group_name_H-M   'P 1'
#
loop_
_entity.id
_entity.type
_entity.pdbx_description
1 polymer ?
#
loop_
_entity_poly.entity_id
_entity_poly.type
_entity_poly.pdbx_seq_one_letter_code
_entity_poly.pdbx_strand_id
1 'polypeptide(L)'
;MDPSEEMCASLAKWLQKIIPNNTRNISEIGDGVGMLDALIQIAPEHFAKLETKIKRDVGSNWRLRVSNLKKIVEAVVEYYQDVLSQQILEIGRPDVNKIGENSDPVQLAKLLRLILGCAINCDRKQEYITMIMEMEESVQQNIMQAIQQLEEVTGGPGRSSLSLLIWDSDTRVVKLVGDLEAANKAKETLTQQVQNLEQQIQVLIEEKQALQAQNQDFLEKEARNPPENARRQLDLLKEELFKAEVMRDDFKAKLMEQEKQMLTYQEKIAELQIAANDSSRLKDEVDALSESAGKVVDLELALASYKKRLENYQDIKRSLQKLEEKNMEYLQKNLELEEELSKNHSWKAQCDTYKNQIAELQQKLDEEGQKADKAQFNLEKLEARVVAL
;
A
#
# COMPACT_ATOMS: atom_id res chain seq x y z
N MET A 1 -30.92 15.59 21.96
CA MET A 1 -31.96 14.75 21.28
C MET A 1 -33.36 15.20 21.65
N ASP A 2 -34.39 14.83 20.88
CA ASP A 2 -35.79 15.03 21.30
C ASP A 2 -36.18 13.94 22.33
N PRO A 3 -36.88 14.30 23.43
CA PRO A 3 -37.30 13.35 24.46
C PRO A 3 -38.38 12.40 23.93
N SER A 4 -38.36 11.14 24.40
CA SER A 4 -39.38 10.14 24.06
C SER A 4 -40.70 10.38 24.82
N GLU A 5 -41.80 9.80 24.32
CA GLU A 5 -43.08 9.85 25.03
C GLU A 5 -43.03 9.12 26.38
N GLU A 6 -42.24 8.05 26.48
CA GLU A 6 -41.99 7.32 27.73
C GLU A 6 -41.24 8.17 28.77
N MET A 7 -40.29 9.00 28.30
CA MET A 7 -39.63 10.00 29.13
C MET A 7 -40.63 11.06 29.61
N CYS A 8 -41.53 11.52 28.74
CA CYS A 8 -42.61 12.44 29.14
C CYS A 8 -43.48 11.83 30.25
N ALA A 9 -43.90 10.57 30.10
CA ALA A 9 -44.71 9.87 31.10
C ALA A 9 -43.97 9.72 32.44
N SER A 10 -42.67 9.43 32.39
CA SER A 10 -41.82 9.28 33.58
C SER A 10 -41.61 10.61 34.30
N LEU A 11 -41.37 11.70 33.55
CA LEU A 11 -41.28 13.06 34.09
C LEU A 11 -42.61 13.55 34.68
N ALA A 12 -43.74 13.19 34.06
CA ALA A 12 -45.06 13.47 34.60
C ALA A 12 -45.32 12.72 35.91
N LYS A 13 -44.96 11.43 36.00
CA LYS A 13 -45.02 10.64 37.25
C LYS A 13 -44.16 11.27 38.35
N TRP A 14 -42.97 11.76 38.01
CA TRP A 14 -42.10 12.46 38.97
C TRP A 14 -42.72 13.78 39.44
N LEU A 15 -43.23 14.60 38.52
CA LEU A 15 -43.90 15.85 38.87
C LEU A 15 -45.13 15.60 39.78
N GLN A 16 -45.88 14.53 39.50
CA GLN A 16 -47.03 14.12 40.30
C GLN A 16 -46.64 13.73 41.74
N LYS A 17 -45.45 13.16 41.94
CA LYS A 17 -44.91 12.85 43.28
C LYS A 17 -44.59 14.13 44.08
N ILE A 18 -44.24 15.22 43.40
CA ILE A 18 -44.00 16.53 44.02
C ILE A 18 -45.33 17.23 44.30
N ILE A 19 -46.19 17.34 43.29
CA ILE A 19 -47.51 17.98 43.37
C ILE A 19 -48.58 16.97 42.92
N PRO A 20 -49.36 16.38 43.84
CA PRO A 20 -50.42 15.40 43.47
C PRO A 20 -51.65 16.00 42.77
N ASN A 21 -51.84 17.31 42.87
CA ASN A 21 -52.99 18.04 42.32
C ASN A 21 -52.65 18.64 40.95
N ASN A 22 -53.56 18.61 39.98
CA ASN A 22 -53.37 19.18 38.63
C ASN A 22 -52.20 18.57 37.81
N THR A 23 -51.86 17.31 38.08
CA THR A 23 -50.73 16.60 37.46
C THR A 23 -51.04 15.14 37.10
N ARG A 24 -52.32 14.74 37.05
CA ARG A 24 -52.69 13.32 36.90
C ARG A 24 -52.48 12.79 35.49
N ASN A 25 -52.46 13.68 34.50
CA ASN A 25 -52.25 13.34 33.09
C ASN A 25 -51.58 14.50 32.35
N ILE A 26 -51.06 14.20 31.16
CA ILE A 26 -50.36 15.14 30.28
C ILE A 26 -51.20 16.40 29.96
N SER A 27 -52.52 16.24 29.81
CA SER A 27 -53.45 17.33 29.48
C SER A 27 -53.65 18.30 30.66
N GLU A 28 -53.71 17.77 31.89
CA GLU A 28 -53.76 18.57 33.12
C GLU A 28 -52.45 19.34 33.32
N ILE A 29 -51.30 18.71 33.12
CA ILE A 29 -49.99 19.38 33.25
C ILE A 29 -49.83 20.50 32.20
N GLY A 30 -50.41 20.32 31.01
CA GLY A 30 -50.33 21.23 29.88
C GLY A 30 -50.99 22.60 30.07
N ASP A 31 -51.72 22.85 31.17
CA ASP A 31 -52.25 24.19 31.50
C ASP A 31 -51.26 25.08 32.27
N GLY A 32 -50.16 24.49 32.74
CA GLY A 32 -49.08 25.14 33.48
C GLY A 32 -49.32 25.34 34.97
N VAL A 33 -50.49 25.00 35.52
CA VAL A 33 -50.81 25.22 36.94
C VAL A 33 -49.99 24.27 37.83
N GLY A 34 -49.99 22.97 37.52
CA GLY A 34 -49.17 22.00 38.27
C GLY A 34 -47.67 22.27 38.18
N MET A 35 -47.20 22.81 37.05
CA MET A 35 -45.80 23.23 36.88
C MET A 35 -45.45 24.43 37.75
N LEU A 36 -46.34 25.43 37.84
CA LEU A 36 -46.17 26.57 38.72
C LEU A 36 -46.06 26.12 40.18
N ASP A 37 -47.00 25.28 40.63
CA ASP A 37 -47.03 24.81 42.02
C ASP A 37 -45.74 24.05 42.36
N ALA A 38 -45.23 23.23 41.44
CA ALA A 38 -43.96 22.52 41.60
C ALA A 38 -42.77 23.49 41.66
N LEU A 39 -42.72 24.49 40.77
CA LEU A 39 -41.64 25.49 40.75
C LEU A 39 -41.61 26.33 42.03
N ILE A 40 -42.77 26.73 42.56
CA ILE A 40 -42.87 27.42 43.86
C ILE A 40 -42.35 26.51 44.99
N GLN A 41 -42.67 25.21 44.96
CA GLN A 41 -42.14 24.28 45.94
C GLN A 41 -40.63 24.09 45.81
N ILE A 42 -40.09 24.08 44.59
CA ILE A 42 -38.65 23.90 44.33
C ILE A 42 -37.85 25.11 44.80
N ALA A 43 -38.23 26.32 44.38
CA ALA A 43 -37.52 27.55 44.70
C ALA A 43 -38.51 28.71 44.93
N PRO A 44 -39.11 28.80 46.12
CA PRO A 44 -40.18 29.76 46.39
C PRO A 44 -39.74 31.21 46.23
N GLU A 45 -38.48 31.51 46.58
CA GLU A 45 -37.91 32.87 46.48
C GLU A 45 -37.88 33.41 45.04
N HIS A 46 -37.78 32.51 44.05
CA HIS A 46 -37.70 32.85 42.64
C HIS A 46 -39.06 32.76 41.94
N PHE A 47 -39.85 31.73 42.25
CA PHE A 47 -41.09 31.44 41.51
C PHE A 47 -42.39 31.95 42.15
N ALA A 48 -42.41 32.36 43.44
CA ALA A 48 -43.64 32.83 44.08
C ALA A 48 -44.28 34.06 43.38
N LYS A 49 -43.46 34.93 42.77
CA LYS A 49 -43.94 36.09 42.01
C LYS A 49 -44.78 35.72 40.79
N LEU A 50 -44.58 34.50 40.26
CA LEU A 50 -45.28 33.98 39.10
C LEU A 50 -46.75 33.65 39.40
N GLU A 51 -47.10 33.38 40.67
CA GLU A 51 -48.45 32.99 41.09
C GLU A 51 -49.51 34.02 40.71
N THR A 52 -49.21 35.31 40.89
CA THR A 52 -50.14 36.41 40.53
C THR A 52 -50.32 36.59 39.01
N LYS A 53 -49.42 36.00 38.20
CA LYS A 53 -49.40 36.16 36.74
C LYS A 53 -50.03 34.96 36.01
N ILE A 54 -50.14 33.80 36.66
CA ILE A 54 -50.68 32.57 36.07
C ILE A 54 -52.17 32.46 36.38
N LYS A 55 -52.99 32.16 35.38
CA LYS A 55 -54.42 31.91 35.58
C LYS A 55 -54.62 30.45 35.96
N ARG A 56 -55.29 30.17 37.08
CA ARG A 56 -55.61 28.78 37.50
C ARG A 56 -56.86 28.24 36.79
N ASP A 57 -57.85 29.10 36.52
CA ASP A 57 -59.10 28.70 35.83
C ASP A 57 -58.97 28.77 34.29
N VAL A 58 -58.18 27.85 33.72
CA VAL A 58 -57.87 27.84 32.29
C VAL A 58 -58.89 27.04 31.46
N GLY A 59 -59.45 25.97 32.02
CA GLY A 59 -60.36 25.07 31.33
C GLY A 59 -59.79 24.51 30.02
N SER A 60 -60.59 24.48 28.96
CA SER A 60 -60.18 24.05 27.61
C SER A 60 -59.60 25.18 26.74
N ASN A 61 -59.36 26.37 27.30
CA ASN A 61 -58.89 27.52 26.52
C ASN A 61 -57.38 27.43 26.26
N TRP A 62 -57.01 26.85 25.11
CA TRP A 62 -55.62 26.66 24.71
C TRP A 62 -54.81 27.96 24.69
N ARG A 63 -55.41 29.11 24.36
CA ARG A 63 -54.70 30.42 24.35
C ARG A 63 -54.26 30.83 25.74
N LEU A 64 -55.08 30.55 26.75
CA LEU A 64 -54.73 30.79 28.15
C LEU A 64 -53.66 29.79 28.64
N ARG A 65 -53.71 28.53 28.20
CA ARG A 65 -52.65 27.53 28.46
C ARG A 65 -51.31 28.02 27.90
N VAL A 66 -51.27 28.39 26.62
CA VAL A 66 -50.07 28.96 25.98
C VAL A 66 -49.58 30.19 26.72
N SER A 67 -50.48 31.09 27.14
CA SER A 67 -50.10 32.29 27.91
C SER A 67 -49.45 31.95 29.26
N ASN A 68 -49.94 30.93 29.97
CA ASN A 68 -49.33 30.46 31.21
C ASN A 68 -47.95 29.85 30.95
N LEU A 69 -47.87 28.93 29.98
CA LEU A 69 -46.64 28.22 29.62
C LEU A 69 -45.51 29.18 29.19
N LYS A 70 -45.83 30.25 28.45
CA LYS A 70 -44.84 31.29 28.09
C LYS A 70 -44.18 31.90 29.33
N LYS A 71 -44.99 32.28 30.31
CA LYS A 71 -44.50 32.89 31.56
C LYS A 71 -43.69 31.90 32.40
N ILE A 72 -44.06 30.62 32.39
CA ILE A 72 -43.31 29.56 33.07
C ILE A 72 -41.96 29.35 32.40
N VAL A 73 -41.92 29.23 31.07
CA VAL A 73 -40.67 29.06 30.32
C VAL A 73 -39.75 30.26 30.53
N GLU A 74 -40.28 31.49 30.49
CA GLU A 74 -39.51 32.72 30.78
C GLU A 74 -38.89 32.66 32.18
N ALA A 75 -39.69 32.37 33.22
CA ALA A 75 -39.20 32.29 34.59
C ALA A 75 -38.17 31.17 34.80
N VAL A 76 -38.35 30.01 34.14
CA VAL A 76 -37.39 28.91 34.20
C VAL A 76 -36.09 29.30 33.52
N VAL A 77 -36.14 29.93 32.34
CA VAL A 77 -34.93 30.42 31.64
C VAL A 77 -34.18 31.45 32.49
N GLU A 78 -34.89 32.38 33.14
CA GLU A 78 -34.31 33.34 34.09
C GLU A 78 -33.64 32.63 35.26
N TYR A 79 -34.26 31.60 35.85
CA TYR A 79 -33.66 30.83 36.94
C TYR A 79 -32.37 30.12 36.52
N TYR A 80 -32.35 29.51 35.33
CA TYR A 80 -31.15 28.88 34.80
C TYR A 80 -30.02 29.90 34.61
N GLN A 81 -30.34 31.08 34.08
CA GLN A 81 -29.36 32.11 33.81
C GLN A 81 -28.83 32.78 35.09
N ASP A 82 -29.74 33.22 35.97
CA ASP A 82 -29.40 34.08 37.10
C ASP A 82 -28.99 33.30 38.35
N VAL A 83 -29.56 32.11 38.56
CA VAL A 83 -29.30 31.28 39.75
C VAL A 83 -28.33 30.15 39.42
N LEU A 84 -28.60 29.40 38.36
CA LEU A 84 -27.76 28.24 38.01
C LEU A 84 -26.53 28.61 37.17
N SER A 85 -26.43 29.85 36.69
CA SER A 85 -25.36 30.33 35.81
C SER A 85 -25.17 29.45 34.56
N GLN A 86 -26.28 28.94 34.00
CA GLN A 86 -26.33 28.07 32.83
C GLN A 86 -27.19 28.68 31.73
N GLN A 87 -26.77 28.53 30.47
CA GLN A 87 -27.50 29.05 29.33
C GLN A 87 -28.27 27.93 28.63
N ILE A 88 -29.61 28.07 28.54
CA ILE A 88 -30.44 27.14 27.77
C ILE A 88 -30.29 27.43 26.27
N LEU A 89 -29.76 26.45 25.53
CA LEU A 89 -29.63 26.47 24.08
C LEU A 89 -31.01 26.45 23.40
N GLU A 90 -31.09 27.01 22.19
CA GLU A 90 -32.35 27.12 21.44
C GLU A 90 -33.02 25.75 21.22
N ILE A 91 -32.24 24.70 20.95
CA ILE A 91 -32.73 23.33 20.78
C ILE A 91 -33.40 22.75 22.03
N GLY A 92 -33.04 23.27 23.20
CA GLY A 92 -33.60 22.90 24.50
C GLY A 92 -34.90 23.63 24.86
N ARG A 93 -35.25 24.71 24.14
CA ARG A 93 -36.44 25.51 24.45
C ARG A 93 -37.71 24.81 23.96
N PRO A 94 -38.73 24.64 24.83
CA PRO A 94 -39.98 23.99 24.46
C PRO A 94 -40.87 24.91 23.61
N ASP A 95 -41.52 24.37 22.58
CA ASP A 95 -42.55 25.07 21.82
C ASP A 95 -43.90 25.00 22.55
N VAL A 96 -44.19 26.05 23.30
CA VAL A 96 -45.40 26.18 24.12
C VAL A 96 -46.71 26.18 23.32
N ASN A 97 -46.70 26.52 22.03
CA ASN A 97 -47.93 26.50 21.22
C ASN A 97 -48.36 25.05 20.98
N LYS A 98 -47.42 24.16 20.67
CA LYS A 98 -47.68 22.73 20.49
C LYS A 98 -48.17 22.06 21.78
N ILE A 99 -47.66 22.48 22.93
CA ILE A 99 -48.15 22.01 24.24
C ILE A 99 -49.59 22.48 24.46
N GLY A 100 -49.86 23.78 24.30
CA GLY A 100 -51.17 24.35 24.61
C GLY A 100 -52.29 23.93 23.65
N GLU A 101 -51.99 23.82 22.35
CA GLU A 101 -52.96 23.46 21.30
C GLU A 101 -53.18 21.95 21.19
N ASN A 102 -52.08 21.17 21.17
CA ASN A 102 -52.11 19.76 20.79
C ASN A 102 -51.72 18.80 21.93
N SER A 103 -51.39 19.32 23.12
CA SER A 103 -50.87 18.51 24.24
C SER A 103 -49.66 17.64 23.84
N ASP A 104 -48.77 18.21 23.01
CA ASP A 104 -47.61 17.51 22.45
C ASP A 104 -46.67 16.98 23.56
N PRO A 105 -46.49 15.64 23.67
CA PRO A 105 -45.72 15.03 24.76
C PRO A 105 -44.22 15.30 24.66
N VAL A 106 -43.69 15.51 23.45
CA VAL A 106 -42.26 15.79 23.26
C VAL A 106 -41.94 17.19 23.75
N GLN A 107 -42.75 18.18 23.37
CA GLN A 107 -42.56 19.56 23.86
C GLN A 107 -42.83 19.68 25.36
N LEU A 108 -43.81 18.93 25.87
CA LEU A 108 -44.06 18.87 27.31
C LEU A 108 -42.86 18.29 28.06
N ALA A 109 -42.29 17.19 27.58
CA ALA A 109 -41.10 16.58 28.18
C ALA A 109 -39.91 17.54 28.19
N LYS A 110 -39.70 18.36 27.15
CA LYS A 110 -38.65 19.39 27.14
C LYS A 110 -38.84 20.38 28.29
N LEU A 111 -40.08 20.84 28.53
CA LEU A 111 -40.38 21.75 29.63
C LEU A 111 -40.23 21.07 31.00
N LEU A 112 -40.77 19.87 31.18
CA LEU A 112 -40.65 19.12 32.43
C LEU A 112 -39.20 18.77 32.77
N ARG A 113 -38.36 18.50 31.77
CA ARG A 113 -36.92 18.30 31.95
C ARG A 113 -36.22 19.54 32.49
N LEU A 114 -36.60 20.73 32.04
CA LEU A 114 -36.05 21.98 32.61
C LEU A 114 -36.52 22.19 34.06
N ILE A 115 -37.77 21.85 34.37
CA ILE A 115 -38.28 21.92 35.76
C ILE A 115 -37.55 20.90 36.65
N LEU A 116 -37.30 19.69 36.16
CA LEU A 116 -36.46 18.69 36.83
C LEU A 116 -35.06 19.24 37.10
N GLY A 117 -34.46 19.90 36.12
CA GLY A 117 -33.15 20.51 36.29
C GLY A 117 -33.13 21.65 37.31
N CYS A 118 -34.23 22.39 37.48
CA CYS A 118 -34.38 23.32 38.60
C CYS A 118 -34.38 22.56 39.94
N ALA A 119 -35.14 21.47 40.05
CA ALA A 119 -35.27 20.69 41.29
C ALA A 119 -33.94 20.06 41.73
N ILE A 120 -33.19 19.46 40.82
CA ILE A 120 -31.93 18.77 41.16
C ILE A 120 -30.74 19.72 41.38
N ASN A 121 -30.92 21.02 41.10
CA ASN A 121 -29.90 22.06 41.31
C ASN A 121 -30.33 23.15 42.30
N CYS A 122 -31.51 23.06 42.92
CA CYS A 122 -31.94 23.97 43.98
C CYS A 122 -31.25 23.66 45.33
N ASP A 123 -31.46 24.51 46.34
CA ASP A 123 -30.88 24.32 47.68
C ASP A 123 -31.34 23.02 48.34
N ARG A 124 -32.60 22.64 48.13
CA ARG A 124 -33.20 21.38 48.62
C ARG A 124 -33.04 20.21 47.64
N LYS A 125 -32.06 20.26 46.74
CA LYS A 125 -31.84 19.21 45.71
C LYS A 125 -31.81 17.80 46.28
N GLN A 126 -31.26 17.59 47.48
CA GLN A 126 -31.14 16.26 48.07
C GLN A 126 -32.50 15.59 48.29
N GLU A 127 -33.53 16.34 48.66
CA GLU A 127 -34.90 15.81 48.85
C GLU A 127 -35.47 15.28 47.52
N TYR A 128 -35.28 16.04 46.44
CA TYR A 128 -35.74 15.65 45.10
C TYR A 128 -34.92 14.49 44.52
N ILE A 129 -33.62 14.44 44.80
CA ILE A 129 -32.74 13.32 44.39
C ILE A 129 -33.17 12.02 45.09
N THR A 130 -33.34 12.06 46.41
CA THR A 130 -33.81 10.90 47.18
C THR A 130 -35.21 10.47 46.72
N MET A 131 -36.10 11.43 46.45
CA MET A 131 -37.43 11.13 45.91
C MET A 131 -37.36 10.35 44.57
N ILE A 132 -36.42 10.70 43.68
CA ILE A 132 -36.17 9.99 42.42
C ILE A 132 -35.65 8.57 42.70
N MET A 133 -34.72 8.39 43.63
CA MET A 133 -34.15 7.08 43.99
C MET A 133 -35.17 6.09 44.59
N GLU A 134 -36.30 6.59 45.10
CA GLU A 134 -37.40 5.76 45.61
C GLU A 134 -38.46 5.43 44.55
N MET A 135 -38.31 5.92 43.31
CA MET A 135 -39.26 5.62 42.22
C MET A 135 -38.98 4.26 41.60
N GLU A 136 -39.88 3.79 40.73
CA GLU A 136 -39.68 2.57 39.92
C GLU A 136 -38.41 2.68 39.05
N GLU A 137 -37.68 1.58 38.89
CA GLU A 137 -36.41 1.55 38.12
C GLU A 137 -36.58 2.08 36.69
N SER A 138 -37.67 1.72 36.01
CA SER A 138 -37.97 2.22 34.66
C SER A 138 -38.16 3.74 34.62
N VAL A 139 -38.72 4.33 35.68
CA VAL A 139 -38.89 5.79 35.82
C VAL A 139 -37.53 6.44 36.12
N GLN A 140 -36.71 5.83 36.98
CA GLN A 140 -35.36 6.31 37.28
C GLN A 140 -34.48 6.36 36.03
N GLN A 141 -34.52 5.32 35.19
CA GLN A 141 -33.75 5.25 33.94
C GLN A 141 -34.16 6.38 32.97
N ASN A 142 -35.46 6.62 32.81
CA ASN A 142 -35.96 7.70 31.96
C ASN A 142 -35.63 9.10 32.51
N ILE A 143 -35.65 9.28 33.84
CA ILE A 143 -35.23 10.52 34.49
C ILE A 143 -33.72 10.74 34.31
N MET A 144 -32.91 9.68 34.41
CA MET A 144 -31.47 9.74 34.16
C MET A 144 -31.16 10.20 32.73
N GLN A 145 -31.85 9.62 31.74
CA GLN A 145 -31.74 10.06 30.35
C GLN A 145 -32.17 11.52 30.18
N ALA A 146 -33.23 11.96 30.88
CA ALA A 146 -33.65 13.35 30.86
C ALA A 146 -32.58 14.29 31.43
N ILE A 147 -31.87 13.89 32.48
CA ILE A 147 -30.75 14.65 33.07
C ILE A 147 -29.56 14.71 32.10
N GLN A 148 -29.21 13.60 31.45
CA GLN A 148 -28.15 13.58 30.43
C GLN A 148 -28.47 14.52 29.26
N GLN A 149 -29.71 14.47 28.75
CA GLN A 149 -30.15 15.39 27.71
C GLN A 149 -30.22 16.85 28.20
N LEU A 150 -30.42 17.09 29.50
CA LEU A 150 -30.40 18.43 30.08
C LEU A 150 -29.00 19.05 29.99
N GLU A 151 -27.95 18.25 30.23
CA GLU A 151 -26.55 18.67 30.10
C GLU A 151 -26.22 19.06 28.64
N GLU A 152 -26.73 18.32 27.66
CA GLU A 152 -26.56 18.66 26.23
C GLU A 152 -27.16 20.03 25.87
N VAL A 153 -28.31 20.38 26.47
CA VAL A 153 -29.05 21.60 26.10
C VAL A 153 -28.73 22.82 26.95
N THR A 154 -27.86 22.68 27.96
CA THR A 154 -27.44 23.79 28.85
C THR A 154 -25.98 24.22 28.64
N GLY A 155 -25.31 23.67 27.61
CA GLY A 155 -24.09 24.23 27.02
C GLY A 155 -22.77 23.98 27.77
N GLY A 156 -22.72 23.02 28.69
CA GLY A 156 -21.48 22.63 29.36
C GLY A 156 -21.71 21.53 30.38
N PRO A 157 -20.64 20.91 30.93
CA PRO A 157 -20.72 19.93 32.00
C PRO A 157 -21.10 20.64 33.30
N GLY A 158 -22.33 21.15 33.36
CA GLY A 158 -22.97 21.59 34.58
C GLY A 158 -23.03 20.38 35.48
N ARG A 159 -22.28 20.41 36.58
CA ARG A 159 -22.17 19.36 37.60
C ARG A 159 -23.54 19.07 38.21
N SER A 160 -24.40 18.35 37.49
CA SER A 160 -25.62 17.81 38.04
C SER A 160 -25.19 16.84 39.13
N SER A 161 -25.56 17.15 40.38
CA SER A 161 -25.11 16.37 41.55
C SER A 161 -25.56 14.90 41.46
N LEU A 162 -26.60 14.62 40.67
CA LEU A 162 -27.10 13.27 40.36
C LEU A 162 -26.20 12.49 39.39
N SER A 163 -25.69 13.12 38.32
CA SER A 163 -24.75 12.48 37.40
C SER A 163 -23.42 12.13 38.10
N LEU A 164 -22.98 12.98 39.04
CA LEU A 164 -21.80 12.74 39.86
C LEU A 164 -21.97 11.59 40.87
N LEU A 165 -23.16 11.45 41.48
CA LEU A 165 -23.43 10.37 42.43
C LEU A 165 -23.49 8.99 41.76
N ILE A 166 -24.03 8.92 40.54
CA ILE A 166 -24.22 7.65 39.83
C ILE A 166 -22.96 7.25 39.05
N TRP A 167 -22.25 8.20 38.45
CA TRP A 167 -20.94 7.93 37.85
C TRP A 167 -19.89 7.58 38.92
N ASP A 168 -19.89 8.22 40.10
CA ASP A 168 -18.98 7.85 41.19
C ASP A 168 -19.29 6.46 41.76
N SER A 169 -20.56 6.06 41.82
CA SER A 169 -20.95 4.70 42.22
C SER A 169 -20.47 3.65 41.22
N ASP A 170 -20.77 3.78 39.93
CA ASP A 170 -20.37 2.77 38.93
C ASP A 170 -18.85 2.73 38.70
N THR A 171 -18.16 3.88 38.75
CA THR A 171 -16.70 3.91 38.58
C THR A 171 -15.97 3.44 39.83
N ARG A 172 -16.50 3.68 41.04
CA ARG A 172 -15.97 3.09 42.28
C ARG A 172 -16.26 1.61 42.36
N VAL A 173 -17.43 1.14 41.93
CA VAL A 173 -17.73 -0.29 41.87
C VAL A 173 -16.80 -1.00 40.89
N VAL A 174 -16.59 -0.46 39.68
CA VAL A 174 -15.65 -1.06 38.72
C VAL A 174 -14.20 -1.03 39.22
N LYS A 175 -13.75 0.07 39.84
CA LYS A 175 -12.41 0.14 40.46
C LYS A 175 -12.26 -0.80 41.65
N LEU A 176 -13.25 -0.85 42.55
CA LEU A 176 -13.22 -1.73 43.72
C LEU A 176 -13.29 -3.21 43.31
N VAL A 177 -14.02 -3.57 42.26
CA VAL A 177 -14.02 -4.92 41.70
C VAL A 177 -12.65 -5.24 41.10
N GLY A 178 -12.05 -4.32 40.33
CA GLY A 178 -10.69 -4.49 39.80
C GLY A 178 -9.63 -4.61 40.90
N ASP A 179 -9.70 -3.78 41.94
CA ASP A 179 -8.80 -3.82 43.09
C ASP A 179 -9.01 -5.08 43.94
N LEU A 180 -10.25 -5.56 44.09
CA LEU A 180 -10.56 -6.82 44.78
C LEU A 180 -10.03 -8.03 43.99
N GLU A 181 -10.17 -8.05 42.66
CA GLU A 181 -9.61 -9.09 41.81
C GLU A 181 -8.07 -9.09 41.83
N ALA A 182 -7.45 -7.92 41.81
CA ALA A 182 -6.00 -7.78 41.94
C ALA A 182 -5.52 -8.23 43.34
N ALA A 183 -6.22 -7.85 44.40
CA ALA A 183 -5.91 -8.27 45.76
C ALA A 183 -6.12 -9.78 45.96
N ASN A 184 -7.14 -10.38 45.35
CA ASN A 184 -7.37 -11.82 45.39
C ASN A 184 -6.27 -12.59 44.66
N LYS A 185 -5.84 -12.13 43.48
CA LYS A 185 -4.70 -12.74 42.77
C LYS A 185 -3.39 -12.60 43.57
N ALA A 186 -3.15 -11.45 44.18
CA ALA A 186 -1.98 -11.23 45.03
C ALA A 186 -2.03 -12.14 46.28
N LYS A 187 -3.19 -12.27 46.92
CA LYS A 187 -3.41 -13.18 48.05
C LYS A 187 -3.20 -14.64 47.65
N GLU A 188 -3.70 -15.06 46.50
CA GLU A 188 -3.52 -16.43 46.00
C GLU A 188 -2.04 -16.73 45.70
N THR A 189 -1.33 -15.78 45.09
CA THR A 189 0.12 -15.87 44.86
C THR A 189 0.89 -15.94 46.18
N LEU A 190 0.56 -15.09 47.16
CA LEU A 190 1.17 -15.12 48.48
C LEU A 190 0.86 -16.42 49.23
N THR A 191 -0.36 -16.95 49.09
CA THR A 191 -0.76 -18.23 49.70
C THR A 191 0.03 -19.39 49.08
N GLN A 192 0.22 -19.38 47.76
CA GLN A 192 1.09 -20.35 47.07
C GLN A 192 2.56 -20.20 47.50
N GLN A 193 3.06 -18.98 47.69
CA GLN A 193 4.40 -18.74 48.21
C GLN A 193 4.56 -19.23 49.65
N VAL A 194 3.57 -18.99 50.52
CA VAL A 194 3.56 -19.50 51.89
C VAL A 194 3.54 -21.02 51.89
N GLN A 195 2.69 -21.66 51.08
CA GLN A 195 2.67 -23.13 50.94
C GLN A 195 3.99 -23.67 50.41
N ASN A 196 4.62 -23.02 49.43
CA ASN A 196 5.93 -23.41 48.92
C ASN A 196 7.03 -23.25 49.98
N LEU A 197 6.99 -22.17 50.76
CA LEU A 197 7.92 -21.95 51.86
C LEU A 197 7.70 -22.95 53.00
N GLU A 198 6.46 -23.29 53.33
CA GLU A 198 6.12 -24.35 54.30
C GLU A 198 6.63 -25.71 53.82
N GLN A 199 6.47 -26.03 52.53
CA GLN A 199 7.04 -27.25 51.93
C GLN A 199 8.58 -27.24 51.99
N GLN A 200 9.22 -26.11 51.65
CA GLN A 200 10.68 -26.00 51.78
C GLN A 200 11.15 -26.13 53.23
N ILE A 201 10.45 -25.53 54.18
CA ILE A 201 10.74 -25.67 55.61
C ILE A 201 10.58 -27.13 56.03
N GLN A 202 9.54 -27.81 55.57
CA GLN A 202 9.32 -29.23 55.87
C GLN A 202 10.45 -30.10 55.31
N VAL A 203 10.86 -29.88 54.05
CA VAL A 203 12.01 -30.55 53.44
C VAL A 203 13.29 -30.25 54.23
N LEU A 204 13.53 -29.00 54.63
CA LEU A 204 14.69 -28.62 55.43
C LEU A 204 14.66 -29.22 56.84
N ILE A 205 13.48 -29.39 57.44
CA ILE A 205 13.33 -30.09 58.73
C ILE A 205 13.64 -31.57 58.56
N GLU A 206 13.14 -32.21 57.51
CA GLU A 206 13.42 -33.61 57.18
C GLU A 206 14.91 -33.82 56.87
N GLU A 207 15.53 -32.94 56.08
CA GLU A 207 16.97 -32.93 55.84
C GLU A 207 17.76 -32.69 57.11
N LYS A 208 17.35 -31.75 57.97
CA LYS A 208 17.99 -31.51 59.27
C LYS A 208 17.88 -32.75 60.16
N GLN A 209 16.72 -33.40 60.21
CA GLN A 209 16.53 -34.63 60.98
C GLN A 209 17.36 -35.78 60.41
N ALA A 210 17.42 -35.91 59.08
CA ALA A 210 18.24 -36.89 58.39
C ALA A 210 19.73 -36.65 58.64
N LEU A 211 20.20 -35.41 58.55
CA LEU A 211 21.57 -35.01 58.86
C LEU A 211 21.88 -35.16 60.36
N GLN A 212 20.93 -34.91 61.25
CA GLN A 212 21.09 -35.16 62.69
C GLN A 212 21.19 -36.65 62.99
N ALA A 213 20.36 -37.48 62.36
CA ALA A 213 20.43 -38.94 62.46
C ALA A 213 21.73 -39.47 61.84
N GLN A 214 22.16 -38.91 60.70
CA GLN A 214 23.41 -39.24 60.06
C GLN A 214 24.61 -38.79 60.89
N ASN A 215 24.55 -37.63 61.56
CA ASN A 215 25.59 -37.18 62.50
C ASN A 215 25.63 -38.03 63.77
N GLN A 216 24.49 -38.47 64.29
CA GLN A 216 24.46 -39.42 65.40
C GLN A 216 25.03 -40.77 64.98
N ASP A 217 24.66 -41.27 63.80
CA ASP A 217 25.22 -42.48 63.20
C ASP A 217 26.71 -42.32 62.87
N PHE A 218 27.17 -41.13 62.43
CA PHE A 218 28.59 -40.81 62.25
C PHE A 218 29.33 -40.73 63.59
N LEU A 219 28.77 -40.14 64.64
CA LEU A 219 29.36 -40.13 65.99
C LEU A 219 29.44 -41.54 66.58
N GLU A 220 28.41 -42.36 66.39
CA GLU A 220 28.41 -43.78 66.77
C GLU A 220 29.38 -44.62 65.92
N LYS A 221 29.48 -44.31 64.62
CA LYS A 221 30.43 -44.92 63.68
C LYS A 221 31.85 -44.41 63.87
N GLU A 222 32.09 -43.19 64.33
CA GLU A 222 33.41 -42.62 64.63
C GLU A 222 33.91 -43.16 65.99
N ALA A 223 32.98 -43.41 66.93
CA ALA A 223 33.25 -44.20 68.13
C ALA A 223 33.50 -45.70 67.83
N ARG A 224 33.00 -46.23 66.70
CA ARG A 224 33.16 -47.64 66.27
C ARG A 224 34.18 -47.87 65.15
N ASN A 225 34.55 -46.86 64.37
CA ASN A 225 35.48 -46.96 63.24
C ASN A 225 36.87 -46.56 63.70
N PRO A 226 37.85 -47.47 63.64
CA PRO A 226 39.24 -47.10 63.74
C PRO A 226 39.56 -46.03 62.66
N PRO A 227 40.47 -45.08 62.93
CA PRO A 227 40.85 -44.01 61.99
C PRO A 227 41.34 -44.51 60.61
N GLU A 228 41.59 -45.80 60.45
CA GLU A 228 41.94 -46.45 59.18
C GLU A 228 40.78 -46.52 58.17
N ASN A 229 39.52 -46.68 58.59
CA ASN A 229 38.38 -46.81 57.66
C ASN A 229 37.96 -45.46 57.05
N ALA A 230 37.98 -44.38 57.85
CA ALA A 230 37.73 -43.03 57.35
C ALA A 230 38.83 -42.56 56.38
N ARG A 231 40.09 -42.96 56.63
CA ARG A 231 41.20 -42.72 55.68
C ARG A 231 40.95 -43.40 54.34
N ARG A 232 40.55 -44.68 54.34
CA ARG A 232 40.23 -45.41 53.10
C ARG A 232 39.12 -44.76 52.28
N GLN A 233 38.06 -44.26 52.92
CA GLN A 233 36.98 -43.56 52.20
C GLN A 233 37.44 -42.22 51.62
N LEU A 234 38.27 -41.48 52.36
CA LEU A 234 38.87 -40.23 51.89
C LEU A 234 39.83 -40.49 50.71
N ASP A 235 40.56 -41.59 50.73
CA ASP A 235 41.42 -42.01 49.62
C ASP A 235 40.59 -42.38 48.38
N LEU A 236 39.47 -43.09 48.52
CA LEU A 236 38.56 -43.40 47.40
C LEU A 236 37.95 -42.13 46.77
N LEU A 237 37.49 -41.18 47.59
CA LEU A 237 36.94 -39.91 47.08
C LEU A 237 38.00 -39.06 46.38
N LYS A 238 39.26 -39.09 46.86
CA LYS A 238 40.38 -38.45 46.15
C LYS A 238 40.64 -39.12 44.80
N GLU A 239 40.56 -40.45 44.72
CA GLU A 239 40.68 -41.16 43.45
C GLU A 239 39.54 -40.82 42.47
N GLU A 240 38.31 -40.70 42.94
CA GLU A 240 37.16 -40.30 42.12
C GLU A 240 37.27 -38.86 41.64
N LEU A 241 37.68 -37.94 42.52
CA LEU A 241 37.94 -36.54 42.16
C LEU A 241 39.04 -36.46 41.10
N PHE A 242 40.15 -37.18 41.30
CA PHE A 242 41.24 -37.22 40.33
C PHE A 242 40.77 -37.77 38.97
N LYS A 243 39.97 -38.85 38.95
CA LYS A 243 39.38 -39.37 37.71
C LYS A 243 38.46 -38.34 37.03
N ALA A 244 37.65 -37.62 37.79
CA ALA A 244 36.77 -36.58 37.27
C ALA A 244 37.57 -35.39 36.70
N GLU A 245 38.66 -34.99 37.36
CA GLU A 245 39.56 -33.94 36.88
C GLU A 245 40.25 -34.34 35.57
N VAL A 246 40.75 -35.58 35.47
CA VAL A 246 41.32 -36.12 34.22
C VAL A 246 40.28 -36.11 33.09
N MET A 247 39.06 -36.58 33.35
CA MET A 247 37.99 -36.58 32.35
C MET A 247 37.61 -35.16 31.91
N ARG A 248 37.53 -34.20 32.85
CA ARG A 248 37.28 -32.79 32.54
C ARG A 248 38.35 -32.22 31.62
N ASP A 249 39.61 -32.51 31.91
CA ASP A 249 40.74 -32.01 31.13
C ASP A 249 40.76 -32.65 29.72
N ASP A 250 40.42 -33.94 29.60
CA ASP A 250 40.24 -34.63 28.32
C ASP A 250 39.10 -34.01 27.48
N PHE A 251 37.96 -33.69 28.10
CA PHE A 251 36.86 -33.03 27.39
C PHE A 251 37.22 -31.61 26.97
N LYS A 252 37.95 -30.87 27.81
CA LYS A 252 38.45 -29.54 27.47
C LYS A 252 39.41 -29.60 26.28
N ALA A 253 40.30 -30.58 26.21
CA ALA A 253 41.18 -30.79 25.07
C ALA A 253 40.40 -31.11 23.79
N LYS A 254 39.37 -31.98 23.87
CA LYS A 254 38.49 -32.29 22.74
C LYS A 254 37.72 -31.07 22.23
N LEU A 255 37.23 -30.22 23.15
CA LEU A 255 36.51 -29.01 22.81
C LEU A 255 37.42 -28.01 22.09
N MET A 256 38.66 -27.81 22.58
CA MET A 256 39.65 -26.97 21.91
C MET A 256 40.00 -27.49 20.50
N GLU A 257 40.11 -28.81 20.32
CA GLU A 257 40.37 -29.41 19.01
C GLU A 257 39.17 -29.22 18.06
N GLN A 258 37.94 -29.37 18.56
CA GLN A 258 36.72 -29.10 17.77
C GLN A 258 36.60 -27.62 17.39
N GLU A 259 36.91 -26.69 18.28
CA GLU A 259 36.94 -25.26 17.99
C GLU A 259 37.97 -24.93 16.91
N LYS A 260 39.16 -25.53 16.98
CA LYS A 260 40.19 -25.39 15.96
C LYS A 260 39.71 -25.93 14.61
N GLN A 261 39.09 -27.11 14.58
CA GLN A 261 38.53 -27.69 13.36
C GLN A 261 37.44 -26.79 12.78
N MET A 262 36.55 -26.26 13.62
CA MET A 262 35.52 -25.31 13.20
C MET A 262 36.14 -24.08 12.54
N LEU A 263 37.21 -23.51 13.11
CA LEU A 263 37.92 -22.38 12.52
C LEU A 263 38.50 -22.74 11.14
N THR A 264 39.17 -23.91 11.03
CA THR A 264 39.73 -24.35 9.74
C THR A 264 38.66 -24.59 8.68
N TYR A 265 37.49 -25.10 9.06
CA TYR A 265 36.36 -25.24 8.13
C TYR A 265 35.79 -23.89 7.71
N GLN A 266 35.72 -22.91 8.62
CA GLN A 266 35.30 -21.55 8.28
C GLN A 266 36.27 -20.88 7.31
N GLU A 267 37.58 -20.99 7.55
CA GLU A 267 38.62 -20.53 6.61
C GLU A 267 38.47 -21.23 5.25
N LYS A 268 38.23 -22.55 5.25
CA LYS A 268 38.05 -23.29 4.01
C LYS A 268 36.81 -22.87 3.23
N ILE A 269 35.71 -22.59 3.92
CA ILE A 269 34.49 -22.06 3.30
C ILE A 269 34.76 -20.69 2.69
N ALA A 270 35.49 -19.81 3.39
CA ALA A 270 35.84 -18.50 2.86
C ALA A 270 36.72 -18.59 1.59
N GLU A 271 37.73 -19.47 1.59
CA GLU A 271 38.54 -19.75 0.39
C GLU A 271 37.70 -20.27 -0.78
N LEU A 272 36.81 -21.23 -0.52
CA LEU A 272 35.92 -21.79 -1.53
C LEU A 272 34.96 -20.74 -2.08
N GLN A 273 34.48 -19.81 -1.25
CA GLN A 273 33.64 -18.71 -1.68
C GLN A 273 34.39 -17.74 -2.59
N ILE A 274 35.65 -17.42 -2.27
CA ILE A 274 36.51 -16.59 -3.13
C ILE A 274 36.73 -17.29 -4.47
N ALA A 275 37.10 -18.57 -4.46
CA ALA A 275 37.30 -19.35 -5.68
C ALA A 275 36.03 -19.46 -6.54
N ALA A 276 34.85 -19.59 -5.92
CA ALA A 276 33.57 -19.59 -6.63
C ALA A 276 33.28 -18.24 -7.31
N ASN A 277 33.55 -17.13 -6.61
CA ASN A 277 33.39 -15.79 -7.17
C ASN A 277 34.37 -15.56 -8.34
N ASP A 278 35.62 -15.99 -8.22
CA ASP A 278 36.61 -15.91 -9.29
C ASP A 278 36.22 -16.78 -10.49
N SER A 279 35.72 -17.99 -10.26
CA SER A 279 35.19 -18.86 -11.31
C SER A 279 34.01 -18.22 -12.05
N SER A 280 33.10 -17.57 -11.33
CA SER A 280 32.00 -16.81 -11.95
C SER A 280 32.52 -15.66 -12.81
N ARG A 281 33.47 -14.87 -12.30
CA ARG A 281 34.07 -13.75 -13.05
C ARG A 281 34.79 -14.23 -14.31
N LEU A 282 35.57 -15.31 -14.21
CA LEU A 282 36.26 -15.90 -15.36
C LEU A 282 35.27 -16.43 -16.40
N LYS A 283 34.13 -16.98 -15.96
CA LYS A 283 33.07 -17.40 -16.87
C LYS A 283 32.49 -16.21 -17.64
N ASP A 284 32.20 -15.11 -16.96
CA ASP A 284 31.70 -13.88 -17.61
C ASP A 284 32.71 -13.35 -18.64
N GLU A 285 34.01 -13.41 -18.34
CA GLU A 285 35.09 -13.03 -19.27
C GLU A 285 35.16 -13.97 -20.48
N VAL A 286 35.04 -15.28 -20.27
CA VAL A 286 34.98 -16.27 -21.36
C VAL A 286 33.76 -16.05 -22.26
N ASP A 287 32.60 -15.74 -21.68
CA ASP A 287 31.38 -15.46 -22.43
C ASP A 287 31.54 -14.18 -23.28
N ALA A 288 32.15 -13.12 -22.72
CA ALA A 288 32.45 -11.89 -23.45
C ALA A 288 33.46 -12.10 -24.59
N LEU A 289 34.52 -12.88 -24.35
CA LEU A 289 35.49 -13.24 -25.38
C LEU A 289 34.87 -14.11 -26.47
N SER A 290 33.96 -15.02 -26.12
CA SER A 290 33.23 -15.87 -27.07
C SER A 290 32.33 -15.04 -27.98
N GLU A 291 31.63 -14.02 -27.46
CA GLU A 291 30.86 -13.09 -28.28
C GLU A 291 31.76 -12.30 -29.23
N SER A 292 32.91 -11.83 -28.75
CA SER A 292 33.90 -11.15 -29.60
C SER A 292 34.45 -12.06 -30.69
N ALA A 293 34.72 -13.32 -30.38
CA ALA A 293 35.16 -14.31 -31.35
C ALA A 293 34.09 -14.56 -32.42
N GLY A 294 32.81 -14.63 -32.03
CA GLY A 294 31.68 -14.71 -32.97
C GLY A 294 31.65 -13.53 -33.97
N LYS A 295 31.85 -12.31 -33.48
CA LYS A 295 31.94 -11.11 -34.34
C LYS A 295 33.10 -11.19 -35.33
N VAL A 296 34.24 -11.76 -34.92
CA VAL A 296 35.39 -11.96 -35.82
C VAL A 296 35.03 -12.95 -36.93
N VAL A 297 34.36 -14.06 -36.61
CA VAL A 297 33.90 -15.03 -37.63
C VAL A 297 32.96 -14.38 -38.64
N ASP A 298 32.00 -13.55 -38.20
CA ASP A 298 31.11 -12.83 -39.10
C ASP A 298 31.86 -11.86 -40.03
N LEU A 299 32.86 -11.15 -39.49
CA LEU A 299 33.74 -10.28 -40.27
C LEU A 299 34.59 -11.07 -41.28
N GLU A 300 35.10 -12.25 -40.90
CA GLU A 300 35.84 -13.14 -41.79
C GLU A 300 34.97 -13.64 -42.96
N LEU A 301 33.72 -14.01 -42.68
CA LEU A 301 32.74 -14.40 -43.71
C LEU A 301 32.44 -13.22 -44.66
N ALA A 302 32.25 -12.02 -44.11
CA ALA A 302 32.08 -10.82 -44.92
C ALA A 302 33.30 -10.54 -45.81
N LEU A 303 34.51 -10.63 -45.26
CA LEU A 303 35.76 -10.47 -46.01
C LEU A 303 35.92 -11.52 -47.11
N ALA A 304 35.58 -12.79 -46.84
CA ALA A 304 35.58 -13.84 -47.87
C ALA A 304 34.61 -13.51 -49.01
N SER A 305 33.42 -12.99 -48.70
CA SER A 305 32.46 -12.55 -49.73
C SER A 305 32.99 -11.38 -50.57
N TYR A 306 33.67 -10.41 -49.94
CA TYR A 306 34.28 -9.28 -50.64
C TYR A 306 35.45 -9.71 -51.53
N LYS A 307 36.29 -10.65 -51.07
CA LYS A 307 37.37 -11.23 -51.88
C LYS A 307 36.81 -11.89 -53.14
N LYS A 308 35.75 -12.70 -53.01
CA LYS A 308 35.10 -13.34 -54.17
C LYS A 308 34.51 -12.31 -55.14
N ARG A 309 33.91 -11.22 -54.64
CA ARG A 309 33.44 -10.12 -55.48
C ARG A 309 34.58 -9.44 -56.23
N LEU A 310 35.74 -9.26 -55.57
CA LEU A 310 36.92 -8.67 -56.19
C LEU A 310 37.50 -9.56 -57.29
N GLU A 311 37.55 -10.88 -57.08
CA GLU A 311 37.94 -11.86 -58.11
C GLU A 311 37.02 -11.79 -59.33
N ASN A 312 35.70 -11.81 -59.12
CA ASN A 312 34.73 -11.64 -60.20
C ASN A 312 34.93 -10.32 -60.97
N TYR A 313 35.20 -9.22 -60.26
CA TYR A 313 35.50 -7.93 -60.89
C TYR A 313 36.77 -8.00 -61.74
N GLN A 314 37.82 -8.67 -61.26
CA GLN A 314 39.05 -8.87 -62.04
C GLN A 314 38.81 -9.69 -63.31
N ASP A 315 37.98 -10.73 -63.25
CA ASP A 315 37.63 -11.54 -64.42
C ASP A 315 36.78 -10.77 -65.44
N ILE A 316 35.82 -9.96 -64.97
CA ILE A 316 35.07 -9.03 -65.83
C ILE A 316 36.03 -8.04 -66.49
N LYS A 317 36.97 -7.46 -65.73
CA LYS A 317 37.95 -6.51 -66.26
C LYS A 317 38.83 -7.14 -67.34
N ARG A 318 39.34 -8.36 -67.13
CA ARG A 318 40.10 -9.10 -68.17
C ARG A 318 39.25 -9.38 -69.41
N SER A 319 37.98 -9.73 -69.22
CA SER A 319 37.05 -9.97 -70.34
C SER A 319 36.77 -8.70 -71.13
N LEU A 320 36.65 -7.56 -70.45
CA LEU A 320 36.51 -6.24 -71.07
C LEU A 320 37.74 -5.88 -71.90
N GLN A 321 38.95 -6.05 -71.35
CA GLN A 321 40.20 -5.81 -72.09
C GLN A 321 40.30 -6.64 -73.36
N LYS A 322 39.95 -7.94 -73.31
CA LYS A 322 39.92 -8.80 -74.49
C LYS A 322 38.90 -8.34 -75.54
N LEU A 323 37.76 -7.80 -75.10
CA LEU A 323 36.75 -7.25 -76.02
C LEU A 323 37.24 -5.93 -76.64
N GLU A 324 37.91 -5.08 -75.86
CA GLU A 324 38.53 -3.84 -76.36
C GLU A 324 39.63 -4.15 -77.40
N GLU A 325 40.52 -5.11 -77.13
CA GLU A 325 41.54 -5.58 -78.07
C GLU A 325 40.91 -6.08 -79.39
N LYS A 326 39.88 -6.93 -79.31
CA LYS A 326 39.15 -7.39 -80.50
C LYS A 326 38.48 -6.25 -81.26
N ASN A 327 37.94 -5.26 -80.56
CA ASN A 327 37.31 -4.11 -81.20
C ASN A 327 38.35 -3.24 -81.93
N MET A 328 39.55 -3.09 -81.35
CA MET A 328 40.69 -2.44 -82.02
C MET A 328 41.15 -3.22 -83.26
N GLU A 329 41.22 -4.55 -83.19
CA GLU A 329 41.52 -5.39 -84.35
C GLU A 329 40.48 -5.23 -85.45
N TYR A 330 39.18 -5.21 -85.10
CA TYR A 330 38.11 -4.96 -86.07
C TYR A 330 38.21 -3.58 -86.69
N LEU A 331 38.54 -2.55 -85.91
CA LEU A 331 38.73 -1.19 -86.42
C LEU A 331 39.91 -1.13 -87.40
N GLN A 332 41.04 -1.73 -87.07
CA GLN A 332 42.20 -1.80 -87.95
C GLN A 332 41.87 -2.54 -89.25
N LYS A 333 41.18 -3.68 -89.17
CA LYS A 333 40.75 -4.44 -90.35
C LYS A 333 39.78 -3.64 -91.23
N ASN A 334 38.86 -2.88 -90.62
CA ASN A 334 37.97 -1.99 -91.38
C ASN A 334 38.77 -0.91 -92.11
N LEU A 335 39.76 -0.32 -91.47
CA LEU A 335 40.63 0.70 -92.09
C LEU A 335 41.44 0.11 -93.26
N GLU A 336 42.02 -1.08 -93.10
CA GLU A 336 42.69 -1.81 -94.19
C GLU A 336 41.74 -2.10 -95.37
N LEU A 337 40.51 -2.52 -95.08
CA LEU A 337 39.49 -2.74 -96.11
C LEU A 337 39.07 -1.43 -96.81
N GLU A 338 38.97 -0.31 -96.09
CA GLU A 338 38.72 1.01 -96.66
C GLU A 338 39.87 1.47 -97.58
N GLU A 339 41.12 1.22 -97.20
CA GLU A 339 42.29 1.49 -98.04
C GLU A 339 42.30 0.63 -99.31
N GLU A 340 42.03 -0.68 -99.20
CA GLU A 340 41.92 -1.58 -100.35
C GLU A 340 40.76 -1.18 -101.26
N LEU A 341 39.62 -0.76 -100.70
CA LEU A 341 38.52 -0.19 -101.47
C LEU A 341 39.00 1.04 -102.24
N SER A 342 39.71 1.98 -101.60
CA SER A 342 40.25 3.17 -102.27
C SER A 342 41.18 2.81 -103.43
N LYS A 343 42.10 1.86 -103.23
CA LYS A 343 42.96 1.33 -104.30
C LYS A 343 42.13 0.73 -105.43
N ASN A 344 41.12 -0.08 -105.12
CA ASN A 344 40.25 -0.69 -106.11
C ASN A 344 39.47 0.37 -106.91
N HIS A 345 39.00 1.45 -106.27
CA HIS A 345 38.42 2.60 -106.97
C HIS A 345 39.43 3.24 -107.94
N SER A 346 40.69 3.39 -107.53
CA SER A 346 41.75 3.94 -108.41
C SER A 346 42.08 3.00 -109.60
N TRP A 347 42.17 1.68 -109.37
CA TRP A 347 42.37 0.70 -110.43
C TRP A 347 41.20 0.66 -111.40
N LYS A 348 39.97 0.77 -110.89
CA LYS A 348 38.76 0.87 -111.71
C LYS A 348 38.81 2.11 -112.61
N ALA A 349 39.18 3.27 -112.06
CA ALA A 349 39.36 4.49 -112.85
C ALA A 349 40.44 4.32 -113.94
N GLN A 350 41.58 3.70 -113.62
CA GLN A 350 42.62 3.39 -114.62
C GLN A 350 42.12 2.43 -115.71
N CYS A 351 41.45 1.34 -115.33
CA CYS A 351 40.84 0.40 -116.28
C CYS A 351 39.84 1.11 -117.20
N ASP A 352 39.02 2.01 -116.68
CA ASP A 352 38.09 2.79 -117.49
C ASP A 352 38.81 3.75 -118.45
N THR A 353 39.94 4.36 -118.04
CA THR A 353 40.78 5.13 -118.97
C THR A 353 41.41 4.27 -120.07
N TYR A 354 41.93 3.08 -119.75
CA TYR A 354 42.48 2.18 -120.77
C TYR A 354 41.40 1.65 -121.72
N LYS A 355 40.19 1.35 -121.22
CA LYS A 355 39.04 1.00 -122.07
C LYS A 355 38.72 2.13 -123.06
N ASN A 356 38.71 3.38 -122.60
CA ASN A 356 38.48 4.52 -123.48
C ASN A 356 39.60 4.67 -124.53
N GLN A 357 40.86 4.50 -124.15
CA GLN A 357 41.99 4.51 -125.09
C GLN A 357 41.91 3.38 -126.13
N ILE A 358 41.53 2.16 -125.72
CA ILE A 358 41.32 1.04 -126.63
C ILE A 358 40.19 1.36 -127.60
N ALA A 359 39.06 1.91 -127.12
CA ALA A 359 37.96 2.33 -127.97
C ALA A 359 38.38 3.41 -128.98
N GLU A 360 39.18 4.40 -128.56
CA GLU A 360 39.75 5.41 -129.46
C GLU A 360 40.71 4.82 -130.50
N LEU A 361 41.56 3.87 -130.10
CA LEU A 361 42.48 3.19 -131.01
C LEU A 361 41.74 2.28 -131.99
N GLN A 362 40.71 1.57 -131.55
CA GLN A 362 39.82 0.79 -132.40
C GLN A 362 39.12 1.70 -133.41
N GLN A 363 38.60 2.84 -132.97
CA GLN A 363 38.03 3.85 -133.87
C GLN A 363 39.05 4.32 -134.91
N LYS A 364 40.29 4.65 -134.50
CA LYS A 364 41.36 5.04 -135.44
C LYS A 364 41.74 3.90 -136.39
N LEU A 365 41.78 2.66 -135.92
CA LEU A 365 42.06 1.48 -136.73
C LEU A 365 40.96 1.26 -137.76
N ASP A 366 39.70 1.40 -137.38
CA ASP A 366 38.56 1.32 -138.29
C ASP A 366 38.61 2.45 -139.34
N GLU A 367 39.01 3.67 -138.94
CA GLU A 367 39.23 4.79 -139.86
C GLU A 367 40.35 4.52 -140.87
N GLU A 368 41.50 4.00 -140.43
CA GLU A 368 42.60 3.59 -141.33
C GLU A 368 42.23 2.37 -142.18
N GLY A 369 41.49 1.41 -141.64
CA GLY A 369 40.94 0.27 -142.38
C GLY A 369 40.04 0.75 -143.51
N GLN A 370 39.12 1.67 -143.23
CA GLN A 370 38.29 2.30 -144.26
C GLN A 370 39.11 3.07 -145.31
N LYS A 371 40.22 3.73 -144.91
CA LYS A 371 41.14 4.38 -145.86
C LYS A 371 41.88 3.36 -146.73
N ALA A 372 42.35 2.28 -146.13
CA ALA A 372 43.03 1.19 -146.82
C ALA A 372 42.08 0.50 -147.82
N ASP A 373 40.85 0.18 -147.40
CA ASP A 373 39.80 -0.36 -148.28
C ASP A 373 39.50 0.58 -149.45
N LYS A 374 39.38 1.90 -149.18
CA LYS A 374 39.25 2.91 -150.25
C LYS A 374 40.45 2.93 -151.18
N ALA A 375 41.67 2.83 -150.65
CA ALA A 375 42.89 2.79 -151.44
C ALA A 375 42.96 1.52 -152.29
N GLN A 376 42.64 0.36 -151.72
CA GLN A 376 42.58 -0.92 -152.42
C GLN A 376 41.51 -0.90 -153.51
N PHE A 377 40.30 -0.41 -153.24
CA PHE A 377 39.27 -0.22 -154.27
C PHE A 377 39.74 0.68 -155.41
N ASN A 378 40.46 1.76 -155.10
CA ASN A 378 41.05 2.62 -156.13
C ASN A 378 42.16 1.90 -156.92
N LEU A 379 42.94 1.03 -156.28
CA LEU A 379 44.00 0.23 -156.88
C LEU A 379 43.41 -0.85 -157.79
N GLU A 380 42.42 -1.61 -157.34
CA GLU A 380 41.65 -2.57 -158.15
C GLU A 380 40.97 -1.88 -159.33
N LYS A 381 40.43 -0.67 -159.14
CA LYS A 381 39.87 0.14 -160.22
C LYS A 381 40.94 0.58 -161.23
N LEU A 382 42.15 0.91 -160.77
CA LEU A 382 43.28 1.24 -161.63
C LEU A 382 43.81 0.01 -162.35
N GLU A 383 43.97 -1.13 -161.69
CA GLU A 383 44.36 -2.42 -162.28
C GLU A 383 43.35 -2.87 -163.31
N ALA A 384 42.04 -2.81 -163.03
CA ALA A 384 40.99 -3.05 -164.01
C ALA A 384 41.09 -2.09 -165.22
N ARG A 385 41.59 -0.86 -165.02
CA ARG A 385 41.85 0.09 -166.12
C ARG A 385 43.12 -0.23 -166.91
N VAL A 386 44.14 -0.81 -166.26
CA VAL A 386 45.40 -1.23 -166.88
C VAL A 386 45.23 -2.55 -167.63
N VAL A 387 44.40 -3.48 -167.15
CA VAL A 387 44.05 -4.74 -167.83
C VAL A 387 43.06 -4.50 -168.99
N ALA A 388 42.33 -3.38 -168.98
CA ALA A 388 41.45 -2.95 -170.07
C ALA A 388 42.14 -2.13 -171.17
N LEU A 389 43.47 -1.96 -171.09
CA LEU A 389 44.35 -1.41 -172.13
C LEU A 389 45.24 -2.53 -172.68
#